data_AF-A0A2D4MVS2-F1
#
_entry.id   AF-A0A2D4MVS2-F1
#
_cell.length_a   1.000
_cell.length_b   1.000
_cell.length_c   1.000
_cell.angle_alpha   90.00
_cell.angle_beta   90.00
_cell.angle_gamma   90.00
#
_symmetry.space_group_name_H-M   'P 1'
#
loop_
_entity.id
_entity.type
_entity.pdbx_description
1 polymer ?
#
loop_
_entity_poly.entity_id
_entity_poly.type
_entity_poly.pdbx_seq_one_letter_code
_entity_poly.pdbx_strand_id
1 'polypeptide(L)'
;ILAASRGKELKLTLTPLKREESKGRPMDLVFRFGMTGHFKLVPVSDMPKHAHLRFYTQGKPARVLCYVDTRRFGKWEVDGTWQADRGPCVMLEYEQFRDNVLRNLSDKAFNRPICEALLNQKFFNGVGNYLRAEILHRSKIPPFEKARTVLEELQRGLQVSGATLSRKVKLKQENPDLLEACHLLPMEAVNLGGGKGYDPTDQEDVQVFVEWLHCYSVPGMKSLRDANGRTIWFQGDPGPLAPKGGKSQKKNIQSKSKPAVQSSKAPKPRRGSTSSPAQKEVKGRRKLKTENGVTQKKEEEEEEGMVKRARVPKTRSQKSPSDLQESSLLSSPPPARKRRTPAQKSQTKASVILRSKRVKKAS
;
A
#
# COMPACT_ATOMS: atom_id res chain seq x y z
N ILE A 1 19.54 -15.05 1.03
CA ILE A 1 18.51 -14.04 0.71
C ILE A 1 18.02 -13.51 2.04
N LEU A 2 18.12 -12.20 2.26
CA LEU A 2 17.54 -11.54 3.44
C LEU A 2 16.36 -10.69 3.00
N ALA A 3 15.41 -10.44 3.90
CA ALA A 3 14.23 -9.63 3.62
C ALA A 3 14.03 -8.56 4.70
N ALA A 4 13.60 -7.38 4.28
CA ALA A 4 13.12 -6.32 5.14
C ALA A 4 11.82 -5.76 4.56
N SER A 5 10.93 -5.21 5.39
CA SER A 5 9.70 -4.56 4.96
C SER A 5 9.66 -3.11 5.43
N ARG A 6 8.99 -2.25 4.66
CA ARG A 6 8.73 -0.86 5.04
C ARG A 6 7.40 -0.40 4.47
N GLY A 7 6.37 -0.34 5.32
CA GLY A 7 5.00 -0.06 4.89
C GLY A 7 4.51 -1.12 3.89
N LYS A 8 4.17 -0.72 2.66
CA LYS A 8 3.68 -1.64 1.62
C LYS A 8 4.75 -2.13 0.65
N GLU A 9 6.00 -2.07 1.07
CA GLU A 9 7.16 -2.46 0.27
C GLU A 9 7.93 -3.57 0.99
N LEU A 10 8.45 -4.52 0.21
CA LEU A 10 9.35 -5.57 0.69
C LEU A 10 10.65 -5.47 -0.08
N LYS A 11 11.79 -5.43 0.61
CA LYS A 11 13.12 -5.47 -0.01
C LYS A 11 13.78 -6.81 0.24
N LEU A 12 14.20 -7.48 -0.82
CA LEU A 12 15.07 -8.64 -0.76
C LEU A 12 16.52 -8.25 -1.05
N THR A 13 17.44 -8.67 -0.21
CA THR A 13 18.88 -8.52 -0.42
C THR A 13 19.50 -9.87 -0.78
N LEU A 14 20.10 -9.93 -1.97
CA LEU A 14 20.78 -11.10 -2.52
C LEU A 14 22.29 -10.92 -2.33
N THR A 15 22.86 -11.65 -1.38
CA THR A 15 24.30 -11.60 -1.08
C THR A 15 24.97 -12.89 -1.55
N PRO A 16 25.95 -12.82 -2.46
CA PRO A 16 26.76 -13.98 -2.83
C PRO A 16 27.56 -14.52 -1.63
N LEU A 17 27.58 -15.84 -1.46
CA LEU A 17 28.28 -16.49 -0.34
C LEU A 17 29.79 -16.58 -0.54
N LYS A 18 30.25 -16.75 -1.79
CA LYS A 18 31.67 -16.78 -2.16
C LYS A 18 32.02 -15.48 -2.87
N ARG A 19 32.90 -14.68 -2.28
CA ARG A 19 33.62 -13.60 -2.98
C ARG A 19 34.65 -14.23 -3.91
N GLU A 20 34.20 -14.85 -4.99
CA GLU A 20 35.05 -14.94 -6.17
C GLU A 20 35.03 -13.54 -6.79
N GLU A 21 36.19 -13.01 -7.18
CA GLU A 21 36.36 -11.65 -7.71
C GLU A 21 35.48 -11.36 -8.95
N SER A 22 34.91 -12.41 -9.55
CA SER A 22 33.97 -12.38 -10.68
C SER A 22 32.48 -12.47 -10.31
N LYS A 23 32.10 -12.74 -9.05
CA LYS A 23 30.72 -13.00 -8.62
C LYS A 23 30.14 -11.83 -7.82
N GLY A 24 29.67 -10.81 -8.56
CA GLY A 24 28.59 -9.87 -8.22
C GLY A 24 28.61 -9.12 -6.88
N ARG A 25 28.38 -7.81 -6.89
CA ARG A 25 28.01 -7.06 -5.68
C ARG A 25 26.68 -7.57 -5.10
N PRO A 26 26.40 -7.42 -3.79
CA PRO A 26 25.07 -7.60 -3.25
C PRO A 26 24.04 -6.80 -4.04
N MET A 27 22.88 -7.39 -4.28
CA MET A 27 21.80 -6.80 -5.08
C MET A 27 20.54 -6.67 -4.24
N ASP A 28 19.92 -5.49 -4.31
CA ASP A 28 18.64 -5.23 -3.66
C ASP A 28 17.50 -5.30 -4.68
N LEU A 29 16.40 -5.95 -4.30
CA LEU A 29 15.17 -6.03 -5.08
C LEU A 29 14.01 -5.49 -4.23
N VAL A 30 13.40 -4.38 -4.65
CA VAL A 30 12.27 -3.77 -3.92
C VAL A 30 10.97 -4.12 -4.61
N PHE A 31 10.09 -4.82 -3.90
CA PHE A 31 8.81 -5.34 -4.38
C PHE A 31 7.64 -4.52 -3.82
N ARG A 32 6.64 -4.35 -4.69
CA ARG A 32 5.28 -3.92 -4.34
C ARG A 32 4.33 -4.97 -4.87
N PHE A 33 3.58 -5.62 -3.99
CA PHE A 33 2.89 -6.87 -4.34
C PHE A 33 1.62 -6.69 -5.19
N GLY A 34 1.10 -5.48 -5.29
CA GLY A 34 -0.19 -5.26 -5.93
C GLY A 34 -1.31 -5.97 -5.14
N MET A 35 -2.23 -6.63 -5.85
CA MET A 35 -3.41 -7.26 -5.25
C MET A 35 -3.23 -8.74 -4.92
N THR A 36 -2.37 -9.46 -5.65
CA THR A 36 -2.25 -10.93 -5.60
C THR A 36 -0.82 -11.43 -5.47
N GLY A 37 0.15 -10.51 -5.40
CA GLY A 37 1.55 -10.83 -5.21
C GLY A 37 1.80 -11.48 -3.85
N HIS A 38 2.58 -12.56 -3.83
CA HIS A 38 3.08 -13.20 -2.62
C HIS A 38 4.36 -13.99 -2.93
N PHE A 39 5.13 -14.34 -1.89
CA PHE A 39 6.26 -15.27 -2.00
C PHE A 39 5.87 -16.65 -1.53
N LYS A 40 6.33 -17.69 -2.22
CA LYS A 40 6.14 -19.09 -1.81
C LYS A 40 7.41 -19.90 -2.06
N LEU A 41 7.85 -20.66 -1.05
CA LEU A 41 8.96 -21.59 -1.17
C LEU A 41 8.42 -23.01 -1.35
N VAL A 42 8.65 -23.60 -2.51
CA VAL A 42 8.13 -24.93 -2.87
C VAL A 42 9.23 -25.85 -3.42
N PRO A 43 9.03 -27.18 -3.44
CA PRO A 43 9.82 -28.06 -4.30
C PRO A 43 9.76 -27.61 -5.77
N VAL A 44 10.81 -27.87 -6.55
CA VAL A 44 10.83 -27.48 -7.97
C VAL A 44 9.71 -28.17 -8.78
N SER A 45 9.30 -29.38 -8.39
CA SER A 45 8.18 -30.12 -9.00
C SER A 45 6.83 -29.41 -8.84
N ASP A 46 6.67 -28.63 -7.77
CA ASP A 46 5.38 -28.07 -7.35
C ASP A 46 5.31 -26.56 -7.64
N MET A 47 6.07 -26.11 -8.65
CA MET A 47 6.20 -24.69 -8.99
C MET A 47 4.86 -24.10 -9.44
N PRO A 48 4.39 -22.98 -8.84
CA PRO A 48 3.13 -22.36 -9.23
C PRO A 48 3.15 -21.84 -10.67
N LYS A 49 2.05 -22.02 -11.40
CA LYS A 49 1.86 -21.56 -12.79
C LYS A 49 2.17 -20.07 -13.01
N HIS A 50 1.91 -19.23 -12.01
CA HIS A 50 2.06 -17.78 -12.07
C HIS A 50 3.30 -17.27 -11.33
N ALA A 51 4.36 -18.08 -11.22
CA ALA A 51 5.65 -17.68 -10.67
C ALA A 51 6.44 -16.84 -11.69
N HIS A 52 6.50 -15.52 -11.48
CA HIS A 52 7.14 -14.57 -12.43
C HIS A 52 8.61 -14.29 -12.11
N LEU A 53 9.03 -14.47 -10.86
CA LEU A 53 10.44 -14.41 -10.44
C LEU A 53 10.75 -15.61 -9.54
N ARG A 54 11.92 -16.22 -9.73
CA ARG A 54 12.27 -17.54 -9.18
C ARG A 54 13.71 -17.54 -8.69
N PHE A 55 13.93 -18.00 -7.45
CA PHE A 55 15.25 -18.20 -6.86
C PHE A 55 15.43 -19.67 -6.50
N TYR A 56 16.37 -20.34 -7.13
CA TYR A 56 16.62 -21.77 -6.93
C TYR A 56 17.66 -22.01 -5.84
N THR A 57 17.38 -22.96 -4.96
CA THR A 57 18.38 -23.44 -3.98
C THR A 57 19.38 -24.36 -4.65
N GLN A 58 20.64 -24.36 -4.20
CA GLN A 58 21.66 -25.29 -4.70
C GLN A 58 21.61 -26.69 -4.05
N GLY A 59 20.90 -26.84 -2.92
CA GLY A 59 20.81 -28.10 -2.18
C GLY A 59 19.90 -29.15 -2.82
N LYS A 60 20.01 -30.41 -2.36
CA LYS A 60 19.12 -31.52 -2.72
C LYS A 60 18.24 -31.91 -1.52
N PRO A 61 16.91 -32.03 -1.67
CA PRO A 61 16.13 -31.76 -2.88
C PRO A 61 16.09 -30.26 -3.20
N ALA A 62 16.09 -29.95 -4.51
CA ALA A 62 16.05 -28.56 -4.97
C ALA A 62 14.67 -27.93 -4.66
N ARG A 63 14.70 -26.73 -4.08
CA ARG A 63 13.53 -25.89 -3.83
C ARG A 63 13.65 -24.59 -4.62
N VAL A 64 12.52 -23.91 -4.79
CA VAL A 64 12.43 -22.64 -5.48
C VAL A 64 11.58 -21.66 -4.66
N LEU A 65 12.16 -20.49 -4.38
CA LEU A 65 11.42 -19.34 -3.85
C LEU A 65 10.82 -18.58 -5.04
N CYS A 66 9.50 -18.54 -5.11
CA CYS A 66 8.76 -17.91 -6.21
C CYS A 66 8.09 -16.63 -5.74
N TYR A 67 8.22 -15.55 -6.51
CA TYR A 67 7.26 -14.45 -6.49
C TYR A 67 6.10 -14.80 -7.42
N VAL A 68 4.92 -15.01 -6.84
CA VAL A 68 3.71 -15.43 -7.55
C VAL A 68 2.76 -14.25 -7.62
N ASP A 69 2.27 -13.90 -8.83
CA ASP A 69 1.28 -12.85 -8.99
C ASP A 69 0.31 -13.16 -10.16
N THR A 70 -0.89 -13.63 -9.85
CA THR A 70 -1.88 -14.03 -10.87
C THR A 70 -2.34 -12.85 -11.73
N ARG A 71 -2.46 -11.65 -11.14
CA ARG A 71 -2.97 -10.44 -11.82
C ARG A 71 -1.88 -9.58 -12.45
N ARG A 72 -0.60 -9.85 -12.17
CA ARG A 72 0.55 -9.11 -12.71
C ARG A 72 0.49 -7.60 -12.42
N PHE A 73 -0.03 -7.24 -11.25
CA PHE A 73 -0.08 -5.86 -10.77
C PHE A 73 1.12 -5.51 -9.90
N GLY A 74 1.80 -6.53 -9.38
CA GLY A 74 3.03 -6.38 -8.66
C GLY A 74 4.15 -5.85 -9.53
N LYS A 75 5.06 -5.12 -8.89
CA LYS A 75 6.24 -4.53 -9.53
C LYS A 75 7.45 -4.78 -8.64
N TRP A 76 8.61 -4.94 -9.25
CA TRP A 76 9.88 -4.93 -8.55
C TRP A 76 10.92 -4.09 -9.28
N GLU A 77 11.84 -3.53 -8.52
CA GLU A 77 12.94 -2.70 -9.00
C GLU A 77 14.27 -3.32 -8.56
N VAL A 78 15.21 -3.43 -9.51
CA VAL A 78 16.55 -3.99 -9.29
C VAL A 78 17.50 -2.87 -8.88
N ASP A 79 18.35 -3.14 -7.89
CA ASP A 79 19.21 -2.16 -7.23
C ASP A 79 18.41 -0.94 -6.73
N GLY A 80 17.15 -1.17 -6.37
CA GLY A 80 16.22 -0.14 -5.90
C GLY A 80 16.33 0.13 -4.40
N THR A 81 15.84 1.30 -4.00
CA THR A 81 15.63 1.66 -2.59
C THR A 81 14.13 1.79 -2.31
N TRP A 82 13.77 2.01 -1.04
CA TRP A 82 12.38 2.38 -0.70
C TRP A 82 11.92 3.59 -1.51
N GLN A 83 10.64 3.64 -1.85
CA GLN A 83 10.09 4.78 -2.59
C GLN A 83 10.21 6.08 -1.76
N ALA A 84 10.84 7.10 -2.35
CA ALA A 84 11.17 8.35 -1.67
C ALA A 84 9.93 9.18 -1.27
N ASP A 85 8.79 8.99 -1.96
CA ASP A 85 7.53 9.69 -1.70
C ASP A 85 6.70 9.04 -0.56
N ARG A 86 7.19 7.94 0.03
CA ARG A 86 6.52 7.25 1.12
C ARG A 86 7.07 7.65 2.49
N GLY A 87 6.14 7.92 3.40
CA GLY A 87 6.45 8.24 4.79
C GLY A 87 6.99 7.04 5.58
N PRO A 88 7.29 7.26 6.87
CA PRO A 88 7.69 6.20 7.78
C PRO A 88 6.63 5.10 7.90
N CYS A 89 7.09 3.86 8.07
CA CYS A 89 6.24 2.69 8.26
C CYS A 89 5.45 2.80 9.55
N VAL A 90 4.12 2.64 9.48
CA VAL A 90 3.24 2.68 10.66
C VAL A 90 3.54 1.60 11.70
N MET A 91 4.18 0.49 11.29
CA MET A 91 4.55 -0.62 12.18
C MET A 91 5.95 -0.46 12.78
N LEU A 92 6.96 -0.22 11.94
CA LEU A 92 8.37 -0.30 12.33
C LEU A 92 8.96 1.06 12.74
N GLU A 93 8.30 2.16 12.40
CA GLU A 93 8.81 3.53 12.57
C GLU A 93 7.73 4.42 13.23
N TYR A 94 7.00 3.90 14.23
CA TYR A 94 5.80 4.55 14.80
C TYR A 94 6.01 6.01 15.22
N GLU A 95 7.03 6.30 16.04
CA GLU A 95 7.29 7.68 16.50
C GLU A 95 7.55 8.63 15.33
N GLN A 96 8.37 8.20 14.36
CA GLN A 96 8.66 8.98 13.16
C GLN A 96 7.41 9.18 12.29
N PHE A 97 6.58 8.14 12.17
CA PHE A 97 5.29 8.19 11.48
C PHE A 97 4.38 9.22 12.14
N ARG A 98 4.21 9.14 13.46
CA ARG A 98 3.35 10.03 14.24
C ARG A 98 3.81 11.48 14.09
N ASP A 99 5.10 11.73 14.29
CA ASP A 99 5.69 13.06 14.16
C ASP A 99 5.57 13.60 12.73
N ASN A 100 5.71 12.75 11.71
CA ASN A 100 5.55 13.14 10.32
C ASN A 100 4.12 13.59 10.02
N VAL A 101 3.10 12.93 10.58
CA VAL A 101 1.70 13.35 10.40
C VAL A 101 1.43 14.68 11.13
N LEU A 102 1.78 14.75 12.42
CA LEU A 102 1.45 15.91 13.26
C LEU A 102 2.17 17.20 12.83
N ARG A 103 3.41 17.09 12.34
CA ARG A 103 4.15 18.27 11.82
C ARG A 103 3.61 18.80 10.50
N ASN A 104 2.88 17.99 9.74
CA ASN A 104 2.45 18.31 8.38
C ASN A 104 0.93 18.50 8.25
N LEU A 105 0.19 18.73 9.34
CA LEU A 105 -1.28 18.86 9.31
C LEU A 105 -1.79 19.99 8.39
N SER A 106 -0.97 20.99 8.09
CA SER A 106 -1.27 22.05 7.13
C SER A 106 -1.29 21.57 5.66
N ASP A 107 -0.74 20.39 5.35
CA ASP A 107 -0.74 19.82 4.00
C ASP A 107 -2.19 19.63 3.48
N LYS A 108 -2.38 19.88 2.18
CA LYS A 108 -3.67 19.74 1.48
C LYS A 108 -4.23 18.32 1.55
N ALA A 109 -3.39 17.30 1.75
CA ALA A 109 -3.82 15.93 1.96
C ALA A 109 -4.84 15.82 3.12
N PHE A 110 -4.70 16.66 4.15
CA PHE A 110 -5.57 16.65 5.33
C PHE A 110 -6.84 17.51 5.18
N ASN A 111 -7.04 18.17 4.01
CA ASN A 111 -8.32 18.77 3.66
C ASN A 111 -9.36 17.72 3.22
N ARG A 112 -8.91 16.52 2.83
CA ARG A 112 -9.76 15.44 2.36
C ARG A 112 -10.45 14.71 3.52
N PRO A 113 -11.51 13.92 3.26
CA PRO A 113 -12.04 12.94 4.20
C PRO A 113 -10.95 12.09 4.86
N ILE A 114 -11.10 11.78 6.16
CA ILE A 114 -10.12 10.99 6.91
C ILE A 114 -9.93 9.59 6.30
N CYS A 115 -10.99 8.96 5.78
CA CYS A 115 -10.87 7.67 5.10
C CYS A 115 -10.02 7.72 3.82
N GLU A 116 -9.90 8.89 3.19
CA GLU A 116 -9.05 9.11 2.02
C GLU A 116 -7.62 9.45 2.43
N ALA A 117 -7.47 10.30 3.45
CA ALA A 117 -6.17 10.67 4.00
C ALA A 117 -5.40 9.44 4.51
N LEU A 118 -6.08 8.51 5.18
CA LEU A 118 -5.51 7.24 5.66
C LEU A 118 -4.92 6.36 4.56
N LEU A 119 -5.31 6.54 3.29
CA LEU A 119 -4.72 5.82 2.16
C LEU A 119 -3.48 6.49 1.57
N ASN A 120 -3.18 7.73 1.97
CA ASN A 120 -2.04 8.47 1.46
C ASN A 120 -0.72 7.92 2.03
N GLN A 121 0.08 7.27 1.18
CA GLN A 121 1.31 6.58 1.59
C GLN A 121 2.46 7.53 1.95
N LYS A 122 2.35 8.84 1.63
CA LYS A 122 3.27 9.87 2.14
C LYS A 122 3.17 10.02 3.65
N PHE A 123 2.00 9.75 4.23
CA PHE A 123 1.71 9.94 5.65
C PHE A 123 1.42 8.64 6.39
N PHE A 124 0.65 7.72 5.78
CA PHE A 124 0.20 6.46 6.38
C PHE A 124 0.76 5.26 5.60
N ASN A 125 2.09 5.17 5.51
CA ASN A 125 2.77 4.11 4.76
C ASN A 125 2.54 2.75 5.43
N GLY A 126 1.77 1.88 4.77
CA GLY A 126 1.30 0.60 5.33
C GLY A 126 -0.22 0.48 5.38
N VAL A 127 -0.94 1.59 5.62
CA VAL A 127 -2.40 1.54 5.81
C VAL A 127 -3.13 1.26 4.49
N GLY A 128 -3.83 0.13 4.45
CA GLY A 128 -4.62 -0.37 3.32
C GLY A 128 -6.12 -0.13 3.44
N ASN A 129 -6.88 -0.71 2.49
CA ASN A 129 -8.32 -0.51 2.43
C ASN A 129 -9.08 -1.18 3.59
N TYR A 130 -8.64 -2.37 4.02
CA TYR A 130 -9.23 -3.03 5.19
C TYR A 130 -8.83 -2.31 6.47
N LEU A 131 -7.54 -1.98 6.63
CA LEU A 131 -7.04 -1.26 7.80
C LEU A 131 -7.77 0.05 8.03
N ARG A 132 -7.98 0.89 7.01
CA ARG A 132 -8.71 2.15 7.23
C ARG A 132 -10.14 1.94 7.77
N ALA A 133 -10.82 0.87 7.38
CA ALA A 133 -12.16 0.56 7.88
C ALA A 133 -12.09 0.10 9.35
N GLU A 134 -11.16 -0.80 9.66
CA GLU A 134 -10.94 -1.32 11.01
C GLU A 134 -10.48 -0.24 11.99
N ILE A 135 -9.58 0.65 11.56
CA ILE A 135 -9.07 1.80 12.32
C ILE A 135 -10.23 2.74 12.65
N LEU A 136 -10.96 3.21 11.62
CA LEU A 136 -12.06 4.18 11.83
C LEU A 136 -13.19 3.59 12.66
N HIS A 137 -13.49 2.29 12.50
CA HIS A 137 -14.51 1.60 13.27
C HIS A 137 -14.15 1.47 14.75
N ARG A 138 -12.89 1.13 15.07
CA ARG A 138 -12.43 1.04 16.46
C ARG A 138 -12.33 2.41 17.12
N SER A 139 -11.89 3.43 16.38
CA SER A 139 -11.83 4.81 16.86
C SER A 139 -13.18 5.55 16.84
N LYS A 140 -14.25 4.92 16.34
CA LYS A 140 -15.61 5.51 16.22
C LYS A 140 -15.64 6.85 15.47
N ILE A 141 -14.76 7.02 14.49
CA ILE A 141 -14.66 8.24 13.68
C ILE A 141 -15.45 8.05 12.37
N PRO A 142 -16.38 8.96 12.02
CA PRO A 142 -17.06 8.91 10.73
C PRO A 142 -16.05 9.03 9.58
N PRO A 143 -16.14 8.17 8.55
CA PRO A 143 -15.12 8.09 7.50
C PRO A 143 -14.98 9.36 6.67
N PHE A 144 -16.04 10.17 6.58
CA PHE A 144 -16.06 11.43 5.85
C PHE A 144 -16.00 12.67 6.75
N GLU A 145 -15.41 12.54 7.95
CA GLU A 145 -14.89 13.70 8.67
C GLU A 145 -13.67 14.30 7.97
N LYS A 146 -13.50 15.61 8.12
CA LYS A 146 -12.30 16.29 7.60
C LYS A 146 -11.07 15.82 8.37
N ALA A 147 -10.06 15.30 7.67
CA ALA A 147 -8.92 14.66 8.30
C ALA A 147 -8.15 15.59 9.26
N ARG A 148 -7.95 16.86 8.88
CA ARG A 148 -7.28 17.85 9.74
C ARG A 148 -8.00 18.03 11.07
N THR A 149 -9.32 18.18 11.06
CA THR A 149 -10.13 18.38 12.27
C THR A 149 -9.94 17.21 13.24
N VAL A 150 -10.04 15.98 12.73
CA VAL A 150 -9.85 14.77 13.53
C VAL A 150 -8.45 14.72 14.16
N LEU A 151 -7.41 15.06 13.40
CA LEU A 151 -6.01 14.97 13.87
C LEU A 151 -5.62 16.11 14.81
N GLU A 152 -6.14 17.32 14.61
CA GLU A 152 -5.91 18.47 15.50
C GLU A 152 -6.54 18.26 16.88
N GLU A 153 -7.73 17.62 16.94
CA GLU A 153 -8.36 17.26 18.21
C GLU A 153 -7.49 16.31 19.05
N LEU A 154 -6.81 15.36 18.40
CA LEU A 154 -5.86 14.46 19.07
C LEU A 154 -4.67 15.23 19.64
N GLN A 155 -4.11 16.18 18.87
CA GLN A 155 -3.00 17.01 19.32
C GLN A 155 -3.40 17.86 20.53
N ARG A 156 -4.62 18.41 20.54
CA ARG A 156 -5.14 19.21 21.66
C ARG A 156 -5.38 18.35 22.91
N GLY A 157 -5.92 17.14 22.78
CA GLY A 157 -6.13 16.22 23.91
C GLY A 157 -4.83 15.83 24.63
N LEU A 158 -3.71 15.77 23.89
CA LEU A 158 -2.38 15.52 24.44
C LEU A 158 -1.82 16.71 25.24
N GLN A 159 -2.14 17.95 24.83
CA GLN A 159 -1.65 19.16 25.51
C GLN A 159 -2.47 19.53 26.75
N VAL A 160 -3.78 19.25 26.75
CA VAL A 160 -4.67 19.59 27.89
C VAL A 160 -4.50 18.62 29.07
N SER A 161 -4.02 17.40 28.83
CA SER A 161 -3.77 16.44 29.90
C SER A 161 -2.45 16.74 30.63
N GLY A 162 -2.49 17.64 31.61
CA GLY A 162 -1.48 17.80 32.67
C GLY A 162 -1.37 16.59 33.61
N ALA A 163 -1.64 15.39 33.11
CA ALA A 163 -1.72 14.15 33.86
C ALA A 163 -0.33 13.51 34.01
N THR A 164 -0.03 13.00 35.20
CA THR A 164 1.13 12.17 35.52
C THR A 164 1.24 10.96 34.58
N LEU A 165 2.47 10.54 34.25
CA LEU A 165 2.77 9.44 33.31
C LEU A 165 1.90 8.20 33.54
N SER A 166 1.69 7.79 34.79
CA SER A 166 0.89 6.61 35.15
C SER A 166 -0.60 6.73 34.77
N ARG A 167 -1.18 7.93 34.85
CA ARG A 167 -2.58 8.18 34.46
C ARG A 167 -2.74 8.28 32.95
N LYS A 168 -1.74 8.82 32.25
CA LYS A 168 -1.70 8.83 30.77
C LYS A 168 -1.59 7.42 30.18
N VAL A 169 -0.75 6.57 30.78
CA VAL A 169 -0.61 5.16 30.36
C VAL A 169 -1.95 4.43 30.48
N LYS A 170 -2.64 4.56 31.61
CA LYS A 170 -3.93 3.88 31.82
C LYS A 170 -5.04 4.38 30.87
N LEU A 171 -5.13 5.69 30.64
CA LEU A 171 -6.13 6.28 29.74
C LEU A 171 -5.87 5.93 28.26
N LYS A 172 -4.60 5.89 27.82
CA LYS A 172 -4.22 5.48 26.46
C LYS A 172 -4.42 3.98 26.22
N GLN A 173 -4.26 3.17 27.27
CA GLN A 173 -4.48 1.73 27.19
C GLN A 173 -5.97 1.38 27.00
N GLU A 174 -6.88 2.22 27.53
CA GLU A 174 -8.34 2.01 27.41
C GLU A 174 -8.95 2.67 26.16
N ASN A 175 -8.35 3.74 25.61
CA ASN A 175 -8.80 4.40 24.38
C ASN A 175 -7.60 4.88 23.53
N PRO A 176 -7.05 4.03 22.64
CA PRO A 176 -5.97 4.43 21.76
C PRO A 176 -6.43 5.51 20.78
N ASP A 177 -5.58 6.51 20.55
CA ASP A 177 -5.87 7.53 19.54
C ASP A 177 -5.81 6.98 18.09
N LEU A 178 -6.27 7.75 17.11
CA LEU A 178 -6.30 7.30 15.71
C LEU A 178 -4.92 6.88 15.19
N LEU A 179 -3.85 7.59 15.56
CA LEU A 179 -2.49 7.31 15.09
C LEU A 179 -1.91 6.09 15.82
N GLU A 180 -2.22 5.91 17.10
CA GLU A 180 -1.94 4.68 17.85
C GLU A 180 -2.65 3.48 17.20
N ALA A 181 -3.93 3.62 16.84
CA ALA A 181 -4.68 2.57 16.13
C ALA A 181 -4.07 2.24 14.75
N CYS A 182 -3.49 3.22 14.06
CA CYS A 182 -2.75 2.98 12.80
C CYS A 182 -1.50 2.10 12.99
N HIS A 183 -0.96 2.03 14.21
CA HIS A 183 0.18 1.17 14.57
C HIS A 183 -0.29 -0.17 15.15
N LEU A 184 -1.20 -0.14 16.12
CA LEU A 184 -1.63 -1.32 16.86
C LEU A 184 -2.35 -2.34 15.97
N LEU A 185 -3.24 -1.90 15.09
CA LEU A 185 -4.06 -2.82 14.30
C LEU A 185 -3.28 -3.62 13.25
N PRO A 186 -2.32 -3.02 12.51
CA PRO A 186 -1.40 -3.82 11.70
C PRO A 186 -0.56 -4.79 12.53
N MET A 187 -0.12 -4.41 13.74
CA MET A 187 0.63 -5.30 14.62
C MET A 187 -0.21 -6.48 15.10
N GLU A 188 -1.48 -6.26 15.46
CA GLU A 188 -2.43 -7.34 15.74
C GLU A 188 -2.56 -8.28 14.55
N ALA A 189 -2.82 -7.73 13.35
CA ALA A 189 -3.03 -8.51 12.14
C ALA A 189 -1.83 -9.39 11.77
N VAL A 190 -0.60 -8.92 11.99
CA VAL A 190 0.62 -9.70 11.73
C VAL A 190 0.84 -10.80 12.78
N ASN A 191 0.34 -10.61 14.00
CA ASN A 191 0.47 -11.58 15.09
C ASN A 191 -0.68 -12.61 15.12
N LEU A 192 -1.66 -12.52 14.22
CA LEU A 192 -2.70 -13.54 14.05
C LEU A 192 -2.08 -14.91 13.75
N GLY A 193 -2.77 -15.99 14.15
CA GLY A 193 -2.30 -17.36 13.91
C GLY A 193 -1.04 -17.75 14.69
N GLY A 194 -0.71 -17.04 15.76
CA GLY A 194 0.46 -17.33 16.60
C GLY A 194 1.79 -16.84 16.01
N GLY A 195 1.76 -15.83 15.13
CA GLY A 195 2.96 -15.17 14.61
C GLY A 195 3.77 -16.01 13.61
N LYS A 196 3.20 -17.11 13.10
CA LYS A 196 3.84 -17.96 12.08
C LYS A 196 3.85 -17.34 10.68
N GLY A 197 3.30 -16.13 10.54
CA GLY A 197 3.13 -15.41 9.28
C GLY A 197 1.81 -15.78 8.60
N TYR A 198 1.33 -14.89 7.73
CA TYR A 198 0.10 -15.05 6.97
C TYR A 198 0.42 -15.68 5.61
N ASP A 199 0.00 -16.94 5.35
CA ASP A 199 -0.03 -17.50 3.99
C ASP A 199 -1.42 -17.26 3.39
N PRO A 200 -1.58 -16.39 2.38
CA PRO A 200 -2.88 -16.14 1.74
C PRO A 200 -3.45 -17.35 1.00
N THR A 201 -2.68 -18.43 0.87
CA THR A 201 -3.10 -19.70 0.25
C THR A 201 -3.58 -20.74 1.26
N ASP A 202 -3.37 -20.50 2.56
CA ASP A 202 -3.85 -21.36 3.63
C ASP A 202 -5.26 -20.97 4.07
N GLN A 203 -6.15 -21.96 4.22
CA GLN A 203 -7.55 -21.70 4.55
C GLN A 203 -7.78 -21.35 6.02
N GLU A 204 -6.97 -21.88 6.93
CA GLU A 204 -7.07 -21.60 8.37
C GLU A 204 -6.60 -20.17 8.65
N ASP A 205 -5.48 -19.74 8.07
CA ASP A 205 -4.99 -18.37 8.16
C ASP A 205 -6.02 -17.34 7.63
N VAL A 206 -6.68 -17.67 6.52
CA VAL A 206 -7.74 -16.82 5.96
C VAL A 206 -8.92 -16.73 6.92
N GLN A 207 -9.33 -17.84 7.54
CA GLN A 207 -10.45 -17.86 8.47
C GLN A 207 -10.15 -17.04 9.75
N VAL A 208 -8.97 -17.20 10.33
CA VAL A 208 -8.51 -16.41 11.50
C VAL A 208 -8.50 -14.92 11.17
N PHE A 209 -8.04 -14.54 9.96
CA PHE A 209 -8.08 -13.15 9.52
C PHE A 209 -9.52 -12.63 9.36
N VAL A 210 -10.43 -13.43 8.78
CA VAL A 210 -11.84 -13.05 8.61
C VAL A 210 -12.52 -12.84 9.97
N GLU A 211 -12.21 -13.66 10.97
CA GLU A 211 -12.76 -13.52 12.33
C GLU A 211 -12.24 -12.28 13.07
N TRP A 212 -11.02 -11.83 12.76
CA TRP A 212 -10.47 -10.58 13.32
C TRP A 212 -11.13 -9.31 12.76
N LEU A 213 -11.80 -9.38 11.60
CA LEU A 213 -12.45 -8.22 10.97
C LEU A 213 -13.74 -7.84 11.72
N HIS A 214 -13.83 -6.58 12.14
CA HIS A 214 -15.02 -6.06 12.81
C HIS A 214 -15.87 -5.16 11.90
N CYS A 215 -15.31 -4.63 10.81
CA CYS A 215 -16.00 -3.69 9.94
C CYS A 215 -15.87 -4.00 8.45
N TYR A 216 -14.66 -4.30 7.98
CA TYR A 216 -14.40 -4.49 6.57
C TYR A 216 -15.15 -5.71 6.02
N SER A 217 -16.10 -5.48 5.11
CA SER A 217 -16.95 -6.54 4.54
C SER A 217 -17.78 -7.34 5.55
N VAL A 218 -17.95 -6.84 6.77
CA VAL A 218 -18.76 -7.47 7.82
C VAL A 218 -20.26 -7.22 7.57
N PRO A 219 -21.14 -8.24 7.68
CA PRO A 219 -22.58 -8.07 7.53
C PRO A 219 -23.15 -7.00 8.47
N GLY A 220 -24.11 -6.21 7.97
CA GLY A 220 -24.74 -5.12 8.73
C GLY A 220 -23.99 -3.78 8.68
N MET A 221 -22.74 -3.76 8.24
CA MET A 221 -21.99 -2.51 8.05
C MET A 221 -22.48 -1.71 6.84
N LYS A 222 -22.45 -0.38 6.96
CA LYS A 222 -22.72 0.51 5.83
C LYS A 222 -21.47 0.60 4.96
N SER A 223 -21.67 0.93 3.70
CA SER A 223 -20.55 1.19 2.79
C SER A 223 -20.85 2.31 1.81
N LEU A 224 -19.82 3.07 1.47
CA LEU A 224 -19.83 4.17 0.49
C LEU A 224 -18.56 4.11 -0.36
N ARG A 225 -18.55 4.84 -1.47
CA ARG A 225 -17.35 5.01 -2.31
C ARG A 225 -16.68 6.34 -2.00
N ASP A 226 -15.36 6.30 -1.87
CA ASP A 226 -14.54 7.51 -1.82
C ASP A 226 -14.36 8.13 -3.22
N ALA A 227 -13.72 9.31 -3.29
CA ALA A 227 -13.50 10.02 -4.55
C ALA A 227 -12.63 9.24 -5.55
N ASN A 228 -11.86 8.25 -5.10
CA ASN A 228 -11.05 7.38 -5.97
C ASN A 228 -11.80 6.09 -6.33
N GLY A 229 -13.10 6.00 -6.02
CA GLY A 229 -13.96 4.88 -6.32
C GLY A 229 -13.77 3.65 -5.42
N ARG A 230 -12.93 3.73 -4.38
CA ARG A 230 -12.72 2.61 -3.45
C ARG A 230 -13.82 2.59 -2.40
N THR A 231 -14.30 1.39 -2.08
CA THR A 231 -15.30 1.21 -1.02
C THR A 231 -14.67 1.44 0.35
N ILE A 232 -15.38 2.14 1.22
CA ILE A 232 -15.13 2.27 2.66
C ILE A 232 -16.31 1.67 3.42
N TRP A 233 -16.02 0.87 4.45
CA TRP A 233 -17.01 0.28 5.36
C TRP A 233 -16.97 1.03 6.69
N PHE A 234 -18.13 1.22 7.30
CA PHE A 234 -18.28 1.94 8.55
C PHE A 234 -19.60 1.59 9.25
N GLN A 235 -19.72 2.01 10.51
CA GLN A 235 -20.93 1.92 11.31
C GLN A 235 -21.38 3.33 11.71
N GLY A 236 -22.70 3.57 11.75
CA GLY A 236 -23.24 4.86 12.20
C GLY A 236 -23.32 5.92 11.09
N ASP A 237 -22.98 7.15 11.44
CA ASP A 237 -23.00 8.32 10.55
C ASP A 237 -21.78 8.31 9.61
N PRO A 238 -21.94 8.65 8.32
CA PRO A 238 -20.79 8.75 7.41
C PRO A 238 -19.93 10.01 7.61
N GLY A 239 -20.44 11.09 8.19
CA GLY A 239 -19.75 12.37 8.33
C GLY A 239 -20.08 13.39 7.22
N PRO A 240 -19.71 14.67 7.40
CA PRO A 240 -20.20 15.81 6.64
C PRO A 240 -19.70 15.87 5.18
N LEU A 241 -18.55 15.27 4.88
CA LEU A 241 -17.98 15.24 3.52
C LEU A 241 -18.44 14.02 2.71
N ALA A 242 -19.45 13.29 3.18
CA ALA A 242 -19.97 12.13 2.48
C ALA A 242 -20.51 12.51 1.10
N PRO A 243 -20.31 11.68 0.05
CA PRO A 243 -20.80 11.98 -1.28
C PRO A 243 -22.34 12.07 -1.29
N LYS A 244 -22.87 13.24 -1.67
CA LYS A 244 -24.32 13.49 -1.77
C LYS A 244 -24.92 12.58 -2.85
N GLY A 245 -25.90 11.75 -2.49
CA GLY A 245 -26.60 10.84 -3.40
C GLY A 245 -26.07 9.39 -3.44
N GLY A 246 -25.04 9.05 -2.67
CA GLY A 246 -24.58 7.67 -2.52
C GLY A 246 -25.55 6.83 -1.70
N LYS A 247 -26.43 6.05 -2.36
CA LYS A 247 -27.24 5.05 -1.66
C LYS A 247 -26.30 4.05 -0.98
N SER A 248 -26.33 3.98 0.36
CA SER A 248 -25.63 2.92 1.10
C SER A 248 -26.15 1.57 0.62
N GLN A 249 -25.35 0.81 -0.11
CA GLN A 249 -25.73 -0.53 -0.53
C GLN A 249 -25.62 -1.46 0.68
N LYS A 250 -26.76 -1.85 1.26
CA LYS A 250 -26.82 -3.00 2.18
C LYS A 250 -26.58 -4.26 1.34
N LYS A 251 -25.53 -5.01 1.66
CA LYS A 251 -25.22 -6.26 0.97
C LYS A 251 -26.20 -7.34 1.46
N ASN A 252 -27.19 -7.68 0.64
CA ASN A 252 -28.02 -8.87 0.86
C ASN A 252 -27.24 -10.06 0.30
N ILE A 253 -26.63 -10.87 1.17
CA ILE A 253 -26.04 -12.15 0.76
C ILE A 253 -27.16 -13.18 0.90
N GLN A 254 -27.67 -13.69 -0.23
CA GLN A 254 -28.47 -14.91 -0.24
C GLN A 254 -27.60 -16.04 0.29
N SER A 255 -28.01 -16.62 1.41
CA SER A 255 -27.51 -17.90 1.90
C SER A 255 -27.88 -18.97 0.88
N LYS A 256 -26.90 -19.43 0.08
CA LYS A 256 -27.10 -20.69 -0.67
C LYS A 256 -26.86 -21.85 0.28
N SER A 257 -27.96 -22.52 0.55
CA SER A 257 -28.13 -23.77 1.27
C SER A 257 -27.32 -24.92 0.66
N LYS A 258 -27.09 -25.92 1.52
CA LYS A 258 -26.36 -27.19 1.34
C LYS A 258 -26.66 -27.92 0.01
N PRO A 259 -25.73 -28.76 -0.49
CA PRO A 259 -25.92 -29.53 -1.71
C PRO A 259 -26.92 -30.68 -1.48
N ALA A 260 -28.00 -30.69 -2.27
CA ALA A 260 -28.93 -31.81 -2.34
C ALA A 260 -28.44 -32.86 -3.34
N VAL A 261 -28.62 -34.11 -2.92
CA VAL A 261 -28.24 -35.37 -3.55
C VAL A 261 -28.81 -35.53 -4.97
N GLN A 262 -28.00 -36.14 -5.82
CA GLN A 262 -28.29 -36.52 -7.19
C GLN A 262 -29.48 -37.48 -7.28
N SER A 263 -30.43 -37.20 -8.16
CA SER A 263 -31.34 -38.21 -8.71
C SER A 263 -31.38 -38.10 -10.22
N SER A 264 -30.97 -39.18 -10.85
CA SER A 264 -30.87 -39.44 -12.28
C SER A 264 -32.25 -39.59 -12.95
N LYS A 265 -32.44 -38.97 -14.12
CA LYS A 265 -33.27 -39.54 -15.18
C LYS A 265 -32.89 -38.99 -16.57
N ALA A 266 -32.65 -39.93 -17.48
CA ALA A 266 -32.25 -39.76 -18.87
C ALA A 266 -33.47 -39.66 -19.82
N PRO A 267 -33.29 -39.32 -21.12
CA PRO A 267 -34.20 -38.50 -21.92
C PRO A 267 -35.04 -39.27 -22.96
N LYS A 268 -36.03 -38.59 -23.58
CA LYS A 268 -36.70 -39.01 -24.83
C LYS A 268 -37.11 -37.80 -25.73
N PRO A 269 -37.36 -38.01 -27.04
CA PRO A 269 -36.77 -37.19 -28.12
C PRO A 269 -37.74 -36.27 -28.90
N ARG A 270 -37.13 -35.56 -29.86
CA ARG A 270 -37.62 -34.50 -30.79
C ARG A 270 -38.71 -34.88 -31.79
N ARG A 271 -39.55 -33.89 -32.16
CA ARG A 271 -39.91 -33.35 -33.52
C ARG A 271 -41.33 -32.74 -33.45
N GLY A 272 -41.69 -31.64 -34.10
CA GLY A 272 -41.03 -30.71 -35.03
C GLY A 272 -41.99 -29.55 -35.39
N SER A 273 -41.47 -28.60 -36.21
CA SER A 273 -42.16 -27.62 -37.09
C SER A 273 -43.17 -26.63 -36.44
N THR A 274 -43.26 -25.32 -36.72
CA THR A 274 -42.67 -24.39 -37.70
C THR A 274 -43.18 -22.98 -37.33
N SER A 275 -42.56 -21.95 -37.92
CA SER A 275 -43.04 -20.57 -38.13
C SER A 275 -43.26 -19.63 -36.92
N SER A 276 -42.30 -18.72 -36.74
CA SER A 276 -42.47 -17.34 -36.26
C SER A 276 -43.22 -16.49 -37.33
N PRO A 277 -43.58 -15.19 -37.16
CA PRO A 277 -43.06 -14.24 -36.15
C PRO A 277 -43.99 -13.13 -35.58
N ALA A 278 -43.45 -12.57 -34.49
CA ALA A 278 -43.59 -11.29 -33.80
C ALA A 278 -44.50 -10.12 -34.29
N GLN A 279 -45.29 -9.65 -33.31
CA GLN A 279 -45.39 -8.29 -32.72
C GLN A 279 -45.75 -7.05 -33.58
N LYS A 280 -46.72 -6.26 -33.09
CA LYS A 280 -46.56 -4.93 -32.44
C LYS A 280 -47.85 -4.09 -32.56
N GLU A 281 -48.22 -3.38 -31.50
CA GLU A 281 -49.01 -2.15 -31.63
C GLU A 281 -48.43 -1.02 -30.77
N VAL A 282 -47.92 0.01 -31.44
CA VAL A 282 -48.04 1.40 -31.02
C VAL A 282 -48.51 2.22 -32.22
N LYS A 283 -49.62 2.93 -31.97
CA LYS A 283 -50.35 3.98 -32.68
C LYS A 283 -49.67 4.74 -33.82
N GLY A 284 -50.47 5.06 -34.86
CA GLY A 284 -50.51 6.43 -35.41
C GLY A 284 -50.52 6.65 -36.93
N ARG A 285 -51.66 6.36 -37.59
CA ARG A 285 -52.33 7.10 -38.69
C ARG A 285 -51.53 7.60 -39.94
N ARG A 286 -51.74 6.89 -41.06
CA ARG A 286 -52.00 7.29 -42.50
C ARG A 286 -51.22 8.51 -43.08
N LYS A 287 -50.53 8.41 -44.23
CA LYS A 287 -51.08 8.27 -45.60
C LYS A 287 -49.96 7.99 -46.64
N LEU A 288 -50.23 7.02 -47.52
CA LEU A 288 -49.90 6.85 -48.96
C LEU A 288 -48.54 7.32 -49.53
N LYS A 289 -47.72 6.38 -50.02
CA LYS A 289 -47.52 5.97 -51.44
C LYS A 289 -46.47 6.85 -52.14
N THR A 290 -45.46 6.38 -52.88
CA THR A 290 -45.16 5.07 -53.47
C THR A 290 -43.68 5.13 -53.92
N GLU A 291 -42.98 3.98 -53.83
CA GLU A 291 -42.08 3.40 -54.86
C GLU A 291 -40.84 4.21 -55.35
N ASN A 292 -39.67 3.63 -55.64
CA ASN A 292 -39.28 2.24 -55.87
C ASN A 292 -37.74 2.11 -55.89
N GLY A 293 -37.26 0.88 -55.66
CA GLY A 293 -35.97 0.28 -56.11
C GLY A 293 -34.68 0.79 -55.46
N VAL A 294 -33.93 0.05 -54.63
CA VAL A 294 -33.22 -1.25 -54.86
C VAL A 294 -32.33 -1.13 -56.11
N THR A 295 -31.00 -1.27 -56.05
CA THR A 295 -30.29 -2.56 -55.83
C THR A 295 -28.78 -2.31 -55.60
N GLN A 296 -28.16 -3.17 -54.79
CA GLN A 296 -26.70 -3.35 -54.68
C GLN A 296 -26.12 -4.04 -55.93
N LYS A 297 -24.84 -3.82 -56.25
CA LYS A 297 -23.89 -4.88 -56.62
C LYS A 297 -22.42 -4.42 -56.57
N LYS A 298 -21.59 -5.46 -56.52
CA LYS A 298 -20.17 -5.64 -56.13
C LYS A 298 -19.19 -5.50 -57.31
N GLU A 299 -17.90 -5.47 -56.92
CA GLU A 299 -16.68 -5.90 -57.66
C GLU A 299 -16.22 -4.98 -58.82
N GLU A 300 -14.94 -4.75 -59.13
CA GLU A 300 -13.62 -4.86 -58.48
C GLU A 300 -12.61 -4.14 -59.45
N GLU A 301 -11.42 -3.79 -58.93
CA GLU A 301 -10.14 -3.52 -59.65
C GLU A 301 -9.79 -2.17 -60.34
N GLU A 302 -8.66 -1.65 -59.83
CA GLU A 302 -7.46 -1.10 -60.46
C GLU A 302 -7.29 0.36 -60.96
N GLU A 303 -6.05 0.79 -60.66
CA GLU A 303 -5.19 1.83 -61.23
C GLU A 303 -5.05 3.25 -60.64
N GLU A 304 -3.82 3.71 -60.83
CA GLU A 304 -3.01 4.66 -60.08
C GLU A 304 -3.36 6.15 -60.27
N GLY A 305 -2.84 7.01 -59.40
CA GLY A 305 -2.66 8.43 -59.73
C GLY A 305 -2.85 9.44 -58.58
N MET A 306 -1.75 9.70 -57.87
CA MET A 306 -1.48 10.75 -56.86
C MET A 306 -1.96 12.17 -57.33
N VAL A 307 -2.34 13.17 -56.51
CA VAL A 307 -1.53 13.91 -55.51
C VAL A 307 -2.37 14.84 -54.57
N LYS A 308 -1.86 15.05 -53.34
CA LYS A 308 -1.97 16.21 -52.38
C LYS A 308 -3.04 16.01 -51.29
N ARG A 309 -2.78 15.92 -49.97
CA ARG A 309 -2.03 16.72 -48.95
C ARG A 309 -2.25 15.94 -47.62
N ALA A 310 -1.49 15.96 -46.52
CA ALA A 310 -0.58 16.92 -45.93
C ALA A 310 0.42 16.21 -44.97
N ARG A 311 1.51 16.91 -44.69
CA ARG A 311 2.78 16.49 -44.08
C ARG A 311 2.71 16.25 -42.56
N VAL A 312 3.44 15.23 -42.11
CA VAL A 312 4.05 15.14 -40.76
C VAL A 312 5.58 15.16 -40.93
N PRO A 313 6.32 16.04 -40.23
CA PRO A 313 7.75 15.85 -39.96
C PRO A 313 7.95 15.49 -38.48
N LYS A 314 8.55 14.34 -38.15
CA LYS A 314 9.99 13.99 -38.15
C LYS A 314 10.64 14.18 -36.78
N THR A 315 11.35 13.10 -36.46
CA THR A 315 12.16 12.72 -35.31
C THR A 315 13.51 13.45 -35.22
N ARG A 316 14.19 13.19 -34.08
CA ARG A 316 15.62 13.39 -33.72
C ARG A 316 15.81 14.64 -32.82
N SER A 317 16.40 14.54 -31.63
CA SER A 317 17.80 14.13 -31.44
C SER A 317 18.15 13.75 -29.98
N GLN A 318 18.87 12.63 -29.85
CA GLN A 318 19.80 12.34 -28.75
C GLN A 318 21.03 13.25 -28.81
N LYS A 319 21.63 13.55 -27.65
CA LYS A 319 23.04 13.90 -27.51
C LYS A 319 23.63 13.13 -26.32
N SER A 320 24.63 12.30 -26.61
CA SER A 320 25.71 11.92 -25.68
C SER A 320 26.84 12.97 -25.77
N PRO A 321 27.80 12.92 -24.83
CA PRO A 321 29.17 12.71 -25.30
C PRO A 321 30.00 11.78 -24.40
N SER A 322 30.79 10.92 -25.05
CA SER A 322 32.14 10.49 -24.66
C SER A 322 33.04 10.89 -25.86
N ASP A 323 34.32 11.21 -25.80
CA ASP A 323 35.42 10.57 -25.07
C ASP A 323 36.75 11.32 -25.32
N LEU A 324 37.73 11.07 -24.45
CA LEU A 324 39.21 11.00 -24.66
C LEU A 324 40.21 12.14 -24.29
N GLN A 325 41.24 11.65 -23.56
CA GLN A 325 42.65 12.04 -23.38
C GLN A 325 42.99 13.19 -22.40
N GLU A 326 44.11 13.19 -21.67
CA GLU A 326 45.06 12.25 -21.05
C GLU A 326 46.10 13.17 -20.37
N SER A 327 46.76 12.69 -19.32
CA SER A 327 48.04 13.16 -18.74
C SER A 327 48.05 14.22 -17.62
N SER A 328 48.71 13.75 -16.56
CA SER A 328 49.26 14.34 -15.35
C SER A 328 50.13 15.58 -15.54
N LEU A 329 50.04 16.54 -14.62
CA LEU A 329 51.21 17.26 -14.07
C LEU A 329 50.95 17.79 -12.65
N LEU A 330 51.91 17.50 -11.76
CA LEU A 330 52.16 18.13 -10.48
C LEU A 330 52.32 19.66 -10.61
N SER A 331 51.82 20.42 -9.63
CA SER A 331 52.60 21.53 -9.04
C SER A 331 51.96 22.01 -7.72
N SER A 332 52.60 21.69 -6.60
CA SER A 332 52.53 22.48 -5.36
C SER A 332 53.17 23.85 -5.58
N PRO A 333 52.80 24.89 -4.80
CA PRO A 333 53.84 25.52 -3.97
C PRO A 333 53.39 25.97 -2.53
N PRO A 334 54.35 26.34 -1.65
CA PRO A 334 54.31 26.24 -0.18
C PRO A 334 54.48 27.64 0.52
N PRO A 335 55.07 27.84 1.74
CA PRO A 335 54.91 27.23 3.08
C PRO A 335 54.61 28.23 4.24
N ALA A 336 54.23 27.67 5.40
CA ALA A 336 54.40 28.05 6.83
C ALA A 336 54.85 29.46 7.31
N ARG A 337 54.19 29.96 8.38
CA ARG A 337 54.82 30.21 9.72
C ARG A 337 53.85 30.68 10.83
N LYS A 338 53.97 30.04 12.01
CA LYS A 338 54.03 30.56 13.42
C LYS A 338 53.15 31.79 13.75
N ARG A 339 52.40 31.89 14.87
CA ARG A 339 52.85 31.83 16.27
C ARG A 339 51.67 32.18 17.24
N ARG A 340 51.74 31.60 18.45
CA ARG A 340 51.43 32.18 19.79
C ARG A 340 49.99 32.42 20.29
N THR A 341 49.77 31.80 21.45
CA THR A 341 48.84 32.06 22.55
C THR A 341 48.76 33.50 23.03
N PRO A 342 47.67 33.83 23.76
CA PRO A 342 47.79 34.60 24.99
C PRO A 342 47.26 33.84 26.21
N ALA A 343 47.98 34.02 27.31
CA ALA A 343 47.64 33.64 28.68
C ALA A 343 47.13 34.88 29.45
N GLN A 344 46.74 34.63 30.71
CA GLN A 344 46.47 35.58 31.82
C GLN A 344 45.00 35.94 32.04
N LYS A 345 44.47 36.01 33.26
CA LYS A 345 45.05 35.84 34.61
C LYS A 345 43.90 35.61 35.62
N SER A 346 44.26 34.93 36.69
CA SER A 346 43.51 34.71 37.93
C SER A 346 43.54 35.92 38.87
N GLN A 347 42.56 36.00 39.78
CA GLN A 347 42.64 36.18 41.24
C GLN A 347 41.21 36.53 41.75
N THR A 348 40.70 36.03 42.88
CA THR A 348 41.22 36.21 44.25
C THR A 348 40.49 35.32 45.28
N LYS A 349 41.26 34.84 46.28
CA LYS A 349 40.99 34.63 47.74
C LYS A 349 39.90 33.60 48.16
N ALA A 350 40.29 32.48 48.79
CA ALA A 350 40.54 32.24 50.25
C ALA A 350 39.24 32.31 51.08
N SER A 351 38.90 31.44 52.04
CA SER A 351 39.53 30.35 52.80
C SER A 351 38.43 29.74 53.70
N VAL A 352 38.56 28.50 54.16
CA VAL A 352 38.39 28.05 55.57
C VAL A 352 38.25 26.52 55.63
N ILE A 353 39.12 25.94 56.46
CA ILE A 353 39.23 24.54 56.89
C ILE A 353 38.39 24.34 58.16
N LEU A 354 37.80 23.16 58.38
CA LEU A 354 37.75 22.41 59.66
C LEU A 354 36.96 21.09 59.46
N ARG A 355 37.65 19.95 59.33
CA ARG A 355 37.89 18.90 60.35
C ARG A 355 36.69 18.02 60.74
N SER A 356 36.70 16.81 60.17
CA SER A 356 36.67 15.49 60.85
C SER A 356 35.96 15.33 62.20
N LYS A 357 35.05 14.35 62.28
CA LYS A 357 35.08 13.32 63.34
C LYS A 357 34.27 12.07 62.97
N ARG A 358 34.93 10.92 63.14
CA ARG A 358 34.43 9.54 63.11
C ARG A 358 34.19 9.16 64.58
N VAL A 359 33.03 8.63 64.95
CA VAL A 359 32.84 7.89 66.22
C VAL A 359 31.93 6.67 65.99
N LYS A 360 32.30 5.59 66.67
CA LYS A 360 31.81 4.20 66.61
C LYS A 360 30.49 3.98 67.36
N LYS A 361 29.80 2.90 66.99
CA LYS A 361 29.04 1.91 67.79
C LYS A 361 29.15 2.05 69.33
N ALA A 362 28.01 2.02 70.02
CA ALA A 362 27.55 0.92 70.91
C ALA A 362 26.34 1.38 71.74
N SER A 363 25.24 0.64 71.63
CA SER A 363 24.42 0.09 72.73
C SER A 363 23.38 -0.84 72.13
#